data_AF-A0A091U5D9-F1
#
_entry.id   AF-A0A091U5D9-F1
#
_cell.length_a   1.000
_cell.length_b   1.000
_cell.length_c   1.000
_cell.angle_alpha   90.00
_cell.angle_beta   90.00
_cell.angle_gamma   90.00
#
_symmetry.space_group_name_H-M   'P 1'
#
loop_
_entity.id
_entity.type
_entity.pdbx_description
1 polymer ?
#
loop_
_entity_poly.entity_id
_entity_poly.type
_entity_poly.pdbx_seq_one_letter_code
_entity_poly.pdbx_strand_id
1 'polypeptide(L)'
;QIHLVPADPPEACGELNNGVFIQDQIALVERGGCSFLWKTRVIQEHGGRAERVGRAVIIADNAYDNDSFYIEMIQDSTRRTADIPALFLLGRDGYMIRRSLEQHGLPWAIISIPVNVTSIPTYEIMQPPWTFW
;
A
#
# COMPACT_ATOMS: atom_id res chain seq x y z
N GLN A 1 10.71 -13.86 1.03
CA GLN A 1 10.90 -12.50 0.50
C GLN A 1 9.53 -11.82 0.51
N ILE A 2 9.48 -10.52 0.76
CA ILE A 2 8.23 -9.76 0.83
C ILE A 2 8.07 -9.04 -0.51
N HIS A 3 6.94 -9.27 -1.17
CA HIS A 3 6.60 -8.59 -2.41
C HIS A 3 5.58 -7.49 -2.14
N LEU A 4 5.80 -6.34 -2.78
CA LEU A 4 4.85 -5.25 -2.87
C LEU A 4 4.18 -5.31 -4.23
N VAL A 5 2.88 -5.58 -4.23
CA VAL A 5 2.10 -5.85 -5.43
C VAL A 5 1.10 -4.70 -5.62
N PRO A 6 1.15 -3.95 -6.74
CA PRO A 6 0.14 -2.94 -7.04
C PRO A 6 -1.20 -3.61 -7.29
N ALA A 7 -2.26 -3.16 -6.63
CA ALA A 7 -3.61 -3.68 -6.83
C ALA A 7 -4.18 -3.26 -8.19
N ASP A 8 -4.97 -4.14 -8.78
CA ASP A 8 -5.75 -3.89 -9.98
C ASP A 8 -7.22 -4.30 -9.73
N PRO A 9 -8.18 -3.35 -9.65
CA PRO A 9 -8.01 -1.89 -9.84
C PRO A 9 -7.23 -1.20 -8.70
N PRO A 10 -6.57 -0.04 -8.95
CA PRO A 10 -5.73 0.67 -7.97
C PRO A 10 -6.47 1.01 -6.68
N GLU A 11 -7.76 1.35 -6.77
CA GLU A 11 -8.54 1.74 -5.61
C GLU A 11 -8.96 0.55 -4.72
N ALA A 12 -8.90 -0.70 -5.21
CA ALA A 12 -9.28 -1.90 -4.46
C ALA A 12 -10.66 -1.79 -3.74
N CYS A 13 -11.63 -1.09 -4.34
CA CYS A 13 -12.97 -0.93 -3.76
C CYS A 13 -13.92 -2.08 -4.13
N GLY A 14 -13.53 -2.95 -5.04
CA GLY A 14 -14.32 -4.08 -5.54
C GLY A 14 -13.49 -5.34 -5.72
N GLU A 15 -13.86 -6.18 -6.69
CA GLU A 15 -13.10 -7.38 -7.02
C GLU A 15 -11.74 -7.02 -7.61
N LEU A 16 -10.70 -7.76 -7.20
CA LEU A 16 -9.33 -7.59 -7.68
C LEU A 16 -9.06 -8.55 -8.83
N ASN A 17 -8.61 -8.03 -9.96
CA ASN A 17 -8.19 -8.83 -11.11
C ASN A 17 -6.93 -9.63 -10.80
N ASN A 18 -6.06 -9.09 -9.95
CA ASN A 18 -4.74 -9.62 -9.64
C ASN A 18 -4.63 -10.19 -8.21
N GLY A 19 -5.76 -10.57 -7.60
CA GLY A 19 -5.78 -11.12 -6.24
C GLY A 19 -4.86 -12.32 -6.03
N VAL A 20 -4.58 -13.11 -7.08
CA VAL A 20 -3.64 -14.23 -7.04
C VAL A 20 -2.21 -13.79 -6.70
N PHE A 21 -1.77 -12.61 -7.18
CA PHE A 21 -0.41 -12.11 -6.92
C PHE A 21 -0.27 -11.49 -5.53
N ILE A 22 -1.37 -10.97 -4.99
CA ILE A 22 -1.40 -10.31 -3.69
C ILE A 22 -1.49 -11.35 -2.55
N GLN A 23 -1.79 -12.61 -2.87
CA GLN A 23 -1.80 -13.71 -1.90
C GLN A 23 -0.48 -13.88 -1.15
N ASP A 24 -0.56 -13.82 0.17
CA ASP A 24 0.55 -13.82 1.12
C ASP A 24 1.56 -12.68 0.91
N GLN A 25 1.15 -11.59 0.23
CA GLN A 25 1.99 -10.44 -0.06
C GLN A 25 1.41 -9.14 0.51
N ILE A 26 2.13 -8.03 0.29
CA ILE A 26 1.71 -6.69 0.65
C ILE A 26 1.09 -6.03 -0.57
N ALA A 27 -0.13 -5.52 -0.45
CA ALA A 27 -0.80 -4.79 -1.52
C ALA A 27 -0.43 -3.31 -1.48
N LEU A 28 -0.15 -2.72 -2.63
CA LEU A 28 -0.09 -1.28 -2.84
C LEU A 28 -1.41 -0.82 -3.48
N VAL A 29 -2.17 0.02 -2.78
CA VAL A 29 -3.45 0.55 -3.24
C VAL A 29 -3.42 2.07 -3.24
N GLU A 30 -4.23 2.70 -4.07
CA GLU A 30 -4.40 4.14 -4.10
C GLU A 30 -5.63 4.57 -3.29
N ARG A 31 -5.52 5.72 -2.63
CA ARG A 31 -6.62 6.37 -1.93
C ARG A 31 -7.65 6.89 -2.94
N GLY A 32 -8.93 6.74 -2.62
CA GLY A 32 -10.03 7.11 -3.54
C GLY A 32 -11.14 6.07 -3.54
N GLY A 33 -12.32 6.42 -4.03
CA GLY A 33 -13.46 5.51 -4.24
C GLY A 33 -14.18 4.96 -2.98
N CYS A 34 -13.46 4.60 -1.92
CA CYS A 34 -13.98 3.95 -0.72
C CYS A 34 -13.12 4.21 0.54
N SER A 35 -13.63 3.80 1.71
CA SER A 35 -12.94 4.00 3.00
C SER A 35 -11.64 3.18 3.12
N PHE A 36 -10.71 3.63 3.96
CA PHE A 36 -9.47 2.88 4.24
C PHE A 36 -9.77 1.48 4.78
N LEU A 37 -10.75 1.37 5.70
CA LEU A 37 -11.17 0.08 6.24
C LEU A 37 -11.71 -0.85 5.15
N TRP A 38 -12.50 -0.32 4.21
CA TRP A 38 -13.03 -1.10 3.10
C TRP A 38 -11.92 -1.69 2.24
N LYS A 39 -10.94 -0.87 1.84
CA LYS A 39 -9.75 -1.31 1.09
C LYS A 39 -9.02 -2.42 1.84
N THR A 40 -8.75 -2.23 3.13
CA THR A 40 -8.06 -3.22 3.95
C THR A 40 -8.83 -4.53 4.02
N ARG A 41 -10.17 -4.49 4.13
CA ARG A 41 -11.00 -5.70 4.11
C ARG A 41 -11.01 -6.38 2.75
N VAL A 42 -11.12 -5.63 1.65
CA VAL A 42 -11.02 -6.19 0.30
C VAL A 42 -9.68 -6.88 0.10
N ILE A 43 -8.58 -6.30 0.60
CA ILE A 43 -7.27 -6.97 0.54
C ILE A 43 -7.20 -8.18 1.47
N GLN A 44 -7.80 -8.13 2.64
CA GLN A 44 -7.81 -9.25 3.58
C GLN A 44 -8.61 -10.46 3.09
N GLU A 45 -9.81 -10.21 2.56
CA GLU A 45 -10.81 -11.23 2.20
C GLU A 45 -10.73 -11.67 0.73
N HIS A 46 -9.95 -10.92 -0.08
CA HIS A 46 -9.76 -10.97 -1.54
C HIS A 46 -10.90 -11.46 -2.41
N GLY A 47 -11.47 -10.52 -3.18
CA GLY A 47 -12.36 -10.84 -4.31
C GLY A 47 -13.51 -11.75 -3.92
N GLY A 48 -14.03 -11.62 -2.69
CA GLY A 48 -15.18 -12.36 -2.22
C GLY A 48 -14.96 -13.84 -1.87
N ARG A 49 -13.73 -14.35 -1.69
CA ARG A 49 -13.48 -15.79 -1.39
C ARG A 49 -12.52 -16.05 -0.22
N ALA A 50 -13.05 -15.82 0.98
CA ALA A 50 -12.98 -16.64 2.20
C ALA A 50 -11.68 -17.24 2.79
N GLU A 51 -10.46 -17.00 2.28
CA GLU A 51 -9.25 -17.57 2.93
C GLU A 51 -8.13 -16.53 3.03
N ARG A 52 -8.07 -15.74 4.12
CA ARG A 52 -7.06 -14.71 4.46
C ARG A 52 -5.89 -14.58 3.46
N VAL A 53 -5.91 -13.52 2.65
CA VAL A 53 -5.05 -13.46 1.46
C VAL A 53 -3.95 -12.38 1.53
N GLY A 54 -4.10 -11.27 2.27
CA GLY A 54 -3.06 -10.24 2.38
C GLY A 54 -2.26 -10.28 3.69
N ARG A 55 -0.96 -9.94 3.66
CA ARG A 55 -0.15 -9.75 4.88
C ARG A 55 -0.25 -8.34 5.46
N ALA A 56 -0.33 -7.35 4.59
CA ALA A 56 -0.45 -5.93 4.94
C ALA A 56 -0.98 -5.14 3.73
N VAL A 57 -1.45 -3.92 3.98
CA VAL A 57 -1.84 -2.97 2.93
C VAL A 57 -1.05 -1.69 3.08
N ILE A 58 -0.52 -1.18 1.97
CA ILE A 58 0.06 0.15 1.86
C ILE A 58 -0.87 0.99 0.99
N ILE A 59 -1.45 2.03 1.58
CA ILE A 59 -2.38 2.94 0.93
C ILE A 59 -1.63 4.22 0.58
N ALA A 60 -1.39 4.44 -0.71
CA ALA A 60 -0.80 5.67 -1.23
C ALA A 60 -1.87 6.76 -1.39
N ASP A 61 -1.51 8.01 -1.11
CA ASP A 61 -2.35 9.15 -1.48
C ASP A 61 -2.50 9.25 -3.00
N ASN A 62 -3.64 9.76 -3.48
CA ASN A 62 -3.86 9.97 -4.92
C ASN A 62 -3.35 11.32 -5.42
N ALA A 63 -2.96 12.21 -4.51
CA ALA A 63 -2.26 13.45 -4.84
C ALA A 63 -0.79 13.12 -5.18
N TYR A 64 -0.50 12.89 -6.47
CA TYR A 64 0.82 12.45 -6.93
C TYR A 64 1.96 13.46 -6.67
N ASP A 65 1.63 14.72 -6.44
CA ASP A 65 2.54 15.79 -6.06
C ASP A 65 2.72 15.93 -4.54
N ASN A 66 1.89 15.26 -3.74
CA ASN A 66 1.98 15.31 -2.29
C ASN A 66 3.15 14.45 -1.78
N ASP A 67 4.18 15.11 -1.26
CA ASP A 67 5.38 14.54 -0.66
C ASP A 67 5.58 14.95 0.81
N SER A 68 4.60 15.63 1.41
CA SER A 68 4.77 16.28 2.71
C SER A 68 3.60 16.05 3.67
N PHE A 69 2.37 15.93 3.15
CA PHE A 69 1.17 15.90 3.98
C PHE A 69 0.68 14.46 4.21
N TYR A 70 0.87 13.99 5.44
CA TYR A 70 0.25 12.76 5.91
C TYR A 70 -1.22 12.98 6.26
N ILE A 71 -2.02 11.93 6.08
CA ILE A 71 -3.43 11.93 6.43
C ILE A 71 -3.67 10.87 7.50
N GLU A 72 -4.44 11.24 8.51
CA GLU A 72 -4.88 10.29 9.52
C GLU A 72 -5.90 9.31 8.93
N MET A 73 -5.59 8.02 9.03
CA MET A 73 -6.53 6.97 8.64
C MET A 73 -7.59 6.81 9.72
N ILE A 74 -8.74 7.45 9.53
CA ILE A 74 -9.87 7.36 10.45
C ILE A 74 -10.73 6.15 10.07
N GLN A 75 -11.11 5.36 11.07
CA GLN A 75 -12.04 4.24 10.89
C GLN A 75 -13.39 4.77 10.39
N ASP A 76 -14.03 4.05 9.48
CA ASP A 76 -15.40 4.40 9.11
C ASP A 76 -16.37 4.12 10.27
N SER A 77 -17.58 4.69 10.20
CA SER A 77 -18.62 4.49 11.22
C SER A 77 -19.19 3.07 11.26
N THR A 78 -18.54 2.10 10.60
CA THR A 78 -18.98 0.71 10.59
C THR A 78 -18.35 -0.05 11.76
N ARG A 79 -19.07 -1.04 12.30
CA ARG A 79 -18.56 -1.94 13.35
C ARG A 79 -17.61 -3.02 12.80
N ARG A 80 -17.18 -2.90 11.55
CA ARG A 80 -16.31 -3.88 10.90
C ARG A 80 -14.87 -3.63 11.34
N THR A 81 -14.07 -4.68 11.33
CA THR A 81 -12.64 -4.62 11.63
C THR A 81 -11.85 -5.29 10.52
N ALA A 82 -10.60 -4.86 10.37
CA ALA A 82 -9.59 -5.55 9.58
C ALA A 82 -8.52 -6.10 10.54
N ASP A 83 -8.05 -7.30 10.26
CA ASP A 83 -7.06 -8.05 11.04
C ASP A 83 -5.64 -7.86 10.48
N ILE A 84 -5.51 -7.31 9.28
CA ILE A 84 -4.22 -7.05 8.64
C ILE A 84 -3.80 -5.59 8.85
N PRO A 85 -2.50 -5.31 9.06
CA PRO A 85 -2.01 -3.95 9.22
C PRO A 85 -2.18 -3.14 7.93
N ALA A 86 -2.58 -1.88 8.10
CA ALA A 86 -2.64 -0.88 7.04
C ALA A 86 -1.65 0.24 7.34
N LEU A 87 -0.90 0.66 6.32
CA LEU A 87 0.07 1.75 6.37
C LEU A 87 -0.31 2.80 5.34
N PHE A 88 -0.11 4.08 5.68
CA PHE A 88 -0.28 5.18 4.73
C PHE A 88 1.06 5.57 4.11
N LEU A 89 1.07 5.80 2.81
CA LEU A 89 2.21 6.25 2.02
C LEU A 89 1.86 7.56 1.32
N LEU A 90 2.84 8.45 1.20
CA LEU A 90 2.67 9.71 0.49
C LEU A 90 2.40 9.45 -1.00
N GLY A 91 1.67 10.36 -1.64
CA GLY A 91 1.22 10.16 -3.01
C GLY A 91 2.37 10.15 -4.01
N ARG A 92 3.39 11.00 -3.79
CA ARG A 92 4.59 11.00 -4.63
C ARG A 92 5.37 9.70 -4.55
N ASP A 93 5.53 9.15 -3.34
CA ASP A 93 6.21 7.87 -3.14
C ASP A 93 5.44 6.71 -3.80
N GLY A 94 4.13 6.63 -3.55
CA GLY A 94 3.27 5.61 -4.14
C GLY A 94 3.25 5.67 -5.66
N TYR A 95 3.16 6.89 -6.21
CA TYR A 95 3.25 7.14 -7.65
C TYR A 95 4.57 6.67 -8.23
N MET A 96 5.69 7.02 -7.61
CA MET A 96 7.02 6.65 -8.11
C MET A 96 7.24 5.14 -8.08
N ILE A 97 6.79 4.45 -7.02
CA ILE A 97 6.85 2.98 -6.95
C ILE A 97 6.02 2.36 -8.09
N ARG A 98 4.75 2.76 -8.22
CA ARG A 98 3.84 2.21 -9.21
C ARG A 98 4.33 2.46 -10.63
N ARG A 99 4.73 3.70 -10.95
CA ARG A 99 5.29 4.09 -12.23
C ARG A 99 6.55 3.29 -12.58
N SER A 100 7.43 3.06 -11.60
CA SER A 100 8.65 2.27 -11.83
C SER A 100 8.30 0.81 -12.17
N LEU A 101 7.34 0.20 -11.46
CA LEU A 101 6.88 -1.15 -11.76
C LEU A 101 6.27 -1.26 -13.16
N GLU A 102 5.41 -0.32 -13.54
CA GLU A 102 4.79 -0.27 -14.87
C GLU A 102 5.84 -0.09 -15.98
N GLN A 103 6.80 0.84 -15.79
CA GLN A 103 7.85 1.11 -16.77
C GLN A 103 8.79 -0.08 -17.00
N HIS A 104 9.06 -0.85 -15.96
CA HIS A 104 9.90 -2.05 -16.04
C HIS A 104 9.12 -3.32 -16.37
N GLY A 105 7.79 -3.25 -16.52
CA GLY A 105 6.93 -4.40 -16.77
C GLY A 105 6.94 -5.42 -15.62
N LEU A 106 7.20 -4.94 -14.40
CA LEU A 106 7.32 -5.79 -13.22
C LEU A 106 5.96 -5.90 -12.51
N PRO A 107 5.45 -7.12 -12.27
CA PRO A 107 4.19 -7.33 -11.55
C PRO A 107 4.29 -7.03 -10.05
N TRP A 108 5.50 -6.95 -9.47
CA TRP A 108 5.73 -6.65 -8.06
C TRP A 108 7.14 -6.11 -7.80
N ALA A 109 7.31 -5.39 -6.69
CA ALA A 109 8.62 -4.99 -6.16
C ALA A 109 9.02 -5.91 -4.99
N ILE A 110 10.31 -6.17 -4.82
CA ILE A 110 10.83 -6.79 -3.60
C ILE A 110 11.09 -5.68 -2.59
N ILE A 111 10.48 -5.77 -1.41
CA ILE A 111 10.63 -4.75 -0.36
C ILE A 111 11.19 -5.34 0.93
N SER A 112 11.84 -4.48 1.70
CA SER A 112 12.31 -4.76 3.05
C SER A 112 11.75 -3.69 3.97
N ILE A 113 11.04 -4.09 5.03
CA ILE A 113 10.53 -3.17 6.05
C ILE A 113 11.51 -3.25 7.23
N PRO A 114 12.36 -2.25 7.43
CA PRO A 114 13.37 -2.32 8.46
C PRO A 114 12.73 -2.00 9.83
N VAL A 115 12.75 -2.97 10.74
CA VAL A 115 12.11 -2.85 12.07
C VAL A 115 13.02 -2.24 13.15
N ASN A 116 14.33 -2.12 12.88
CA ASN A 116 15.36 -1.74 13.85
C ASN A 116 16.16 -0.48 13.44
N VAL A 117 15.48 0.56 12.93
CA VAL A 117 16.14 1.78 12.43
C VAL A 117 16.04 2.97 13.39
N THR A 118 15.48 2.77 14.58
CA THR A 118 15.29 3.83 15.59
C THR A 118 16.58 4.52 16.05
N SER A 119 17.73 3.88 15.87
CA SER A 119 19.05 4.44 16.26
C SER A 119 19.91 4.88 15.08
N ILE A 120 19.39 4.79 13.83
CA ILE A 120 20.14 5.16 12.64
C ILE A 120 19.93 6.66 12.36
N PRO A 121 20.99 7.47 12.22
CA PRO A 121 20.87 8.86 11.84
C PRO A 121 20.16 9.02 10.50
N THR A 122 19.29 10.03 10.37
CA THR A 122 18.47 10.25 9.17
C THR A 122 19.26 10.42 7.87
N TYR A 123 20.52 10.87 7.94
CA TYR A 123 21.41 11.01 6.78
C TYR A 123 22.00 9.68 6.29
N GLU A 124 22.02 8.64 7.13
CA GLU A 124 22.46 7.29 6.73
C GLU A 124 21.30 6.49 6.11
N ILE A 125 20.07 6.99 6.23
CA ILE A 125 18.88 6.39 5.63
C ILE A 125 18.84 6.80 4.16
N MET A 126 18.76 5.82 3.26
CA MET A 126 18.52 6.06 1.84
C MET A 126 17.12 6.65 1.66
N GLN A 127 17.06 7.97 1.48
CA GLN A 127 15.82 8.69 1.18
C GLN A 127 15.56 8.73 -0.32
N PRO A 128 14.30 8.78 -0.75
CA PRO A 128 13.99 8.98 -2.16
C PRO A 128 14.57 10.31 -2.67
N PRO A 129 14.98 10.38 -3.94
CA PRO A 129 15.65 11.56 -4.49
C PRO A 129 14.74 12.78 -4.65
N TRP A 130 13.44 12.64 -4.36
CA TRP A 130 12.42 13.67 -4.54
C TRP A 130 11.93 14.30 -3.24
N THR A 131 12.33 13.80 -2.08
CA THR A 131 12.13 14.49 -0.79
C THR A 131 13.20 15.58 -0.65
N PHE A 132 12.76 16.84 -0.61
CA PHE A 132 13.64 17.98 -0.32
C PHE A 132 13.93 18.02 1.19
N TRP A 133 15.21 18.11 1.56
CA TRP A 133 15.73 18.16 2.93
C TRP A 133 15.77 19.58 3.51
#